data_AF-A0A2V5KF10-F1
#
_entry.id   AF-A0A2V5KF10-F1
#
_cell.length_a   1.000
_cell.length_b   1.000
_cell.length_c   1.000
_cell.angle_alpha   90.00
_cell.angle_beta   90.00
_cell.angle_gamma   90.00
#
_symmetry.space_group_name_H-M   'P 1'
#
loop_
_entity.id
_entity.type
_entity.pdbx_description
1 polymer ?
#
loop_
_entity_poly.entity_id
_entity_poly.type
_entity_poly.pdbx_seq_one_letter_code
_entity_poly.pdbx_strand_id
1 'polypeptide(L)' 'MTASVIAAGFQTTVQDCGRAGLRKFGVTPSGALDSVSLRFANLLVGNP' A
#
# COMPACT_ATOMS: atom_id res chain seq x y z
N MET A 1 -0.10 -17.62 -3.29
CA MET A 1 -1.34 -17.02 -3.83
C MET A 1 -0.95 -16.11 -4.98
N THR A 2 -1.65 -16.18 -6.11
CA THR A 2 -1.36 -15.37 -7.31
C THR A 2 -2.62 -14.64 -7.76
N ALA A 3 -2.50 -13.38 -8.17
CA ALA A 3 -3.58 -12.60 -8.76
C ALA A 3 -3.22 -12.23 -10.20
N SER A 4 -4.16 -12.41 -11.14
CA SER A 4 -4.02 -11.95 -12.53
C SER A 4 -4.78 -10.63 -12.74
N VAL A 5 -4.16 -9.69 -13.42
CA VAL A 5 -4.77 -8.37 -13.71
C VAL A 5 -5.43 -8.43 -15.08
N ILE A 6 -6.76 -8.30 -15.11
CA ILE A 6 -7.55 -8.29 -16.36
C ILE A 6 -7.71 -6.85 -16.87
N ALA A 7 -7.87 -5.87 -15.96
CA ALA A 7 -7.89 -4.44 -16.26
C ALA A 7 -7.40 -3.63 -15.05
N ALA A 8 -6.41 -2.75 -15.25
CA ALA A 8 -5.78 -2.00 -14.15
C ALA A 8 -6.42 -0.63 -13.87
N GLY A 9 -7.14 -0.04 -14.82
CA GLY A 9 -7.58 1.36 -14.70
C GLY A 9 -6.42 2.37 -14.83
N PHE A 10 -6.65 3.62 -14.44
CA PHE A 10 -5.71 4.71 -14.71
C PHE A 10 -4.46 4.71 -13.80
N GLN A 11 -4.62 4.47 -12.50
CA GLN A 11 -3.51 4.56 -11.54
C GLN A 11 -3.68 3.53 -10.41
N THR A 12 -3.36 2.28 -10.71
CA THR A 12 -3.41 1.17 -9.76
C THR A 12 -2.01 0.74 -9.38
N THR A 13 -1.74 0.71 -8.08
CA THR A 13 -0.42 0.38 -7.52
C THR A 13 -0.60 -0.53 -6.32
N VAL A 14 0.42 -1.33 -6.03
CA VAL A 14 0.52 -2.03 -4.74
C VAL A 14 1.02 -1.02 -3.71
N GLN A 15 0.29 -0.85 -2.63
CA GLN A 15 0.63 0.08 -1.54
C GLN A 15 0.64 -0.66 -0.21
N ASP A 16 1.50 -0.17 0.70
CA ASP A 16 1.69 -0.67 2.05
C ASP A 16 1.64 0.50 3.06
N CYS A 17 2.14 0.29 4.28
CA CYS A 17 2.26 1.33 5.29
C CYS A 17 3.43 2.32 5.04
N GLY A 18 4.14 2.20 3.92
CA GLY A 18 5.24 3.08 3.55
C GLY A 18 6.59 2.69 4.15
N ARG A 19 7.58 3.56 3.94
CA ARG A 19 8.99 3.40 4.33
C ARG A 19 9.47 4.55 5.20
N ALA A 20 9.05 4.54 6.47
CA ALA A 20 9.46 5.53 7.45
C ALA A 20 10.97 5.46 7.76
N GLY A 21 11.56 6.57 8.23
CA GLY A 21 12.96 6.63 8.69
C GLY A 21 14.03 6.85 7.61
N LEU A 22 13.68 6.75 6.33
CA LEU A 22 14.63 6.89 5.22
C LEU A 22 14.73 8.30 4.62
N ARG A 23 13.97 9.28 5.16
CA ARG A 23 13.97 10.66 4.66
C ARG A 23 15.35 11.32 4.65
N LYS A 24 16.22 10.98 5.62
CA LYS A 24 17.61 11.47 5.69
C LYS A 24 18.47 11.06 4.48
N PHE A 25 18.05 10.03 3.76
CA PHE A 25 18.68 9.55 2.53
C PHE A 25 17.93 10.01 1.28
N GLY A 26 16.99 10.95 1.39
CA GLY A 26 16.19 11.46 0.28
C GLY A 26 15.02 10.57 -0.15
N VAL A 27 14.70 9.52 0.61
CA VAL A 27 13.59 8.60 0.28
C VAL A 27 12.29 9.11 0.92
N THR A 28 11.24 9.27 0.12
CA THR A 28 9.92 9.69 0.60
C THR A 28 9.20 8.53 1.33
N PRO A 29 8.34 8.82 2.33
CA PRO A 29 7.65 7.76 3.08
C PRO A 29 6.69 6.91 2.23
N SER A 30 5.99 7.51 1.25
CA SER A 30 5.01 6.82 0.39
C SER A 30 3.99 6.00 1.22
N GLY A 31 3.54 4.85 0.72
CA GLY A 31 2.43 4.08 1.27
C GLY A 31 1.06 4.52 0.73
N ALA A 32 0.01 3.87 1.20
CA ALA A 32 -1.36 4.20 0.80
C ALA A 32 -1.73 5.64 1.18
N LEU A 33 -2.38 6.33 0.23
CA LEU A 33 -2.88 7.69 0.44
C LEU A 33 -3.94 7.73 1.54
N ASP A 34 -4.87 6.78 1.54
CA ASP A 34 -5.81 6.52 2.63
C ASP A 34 -5.33 5.32 3.46
N SER A 35 -4.59 5.64 4.53
CA SER A 35 -4.04 4.63 5.43
C SER A 35 -5.08 3.94 6.31
N VAL A 36 -6.24 4.57 6.56
CA VAL A 36 -7.32 4.00 7.38
C VAL A 36 -7.98 2.87 6.60
N SER A 37 -8.34 3.12 5.34
CA SER A 37 -8.94 2.11 4.47
C SER A 37 -8.02 0.92 4.22
N LEU A 38 -6.71 1.15 4.01
CA LEU A 38 -5.73 0.07 3.86
C LEU A 38 -5.68 -0.83 5.10
N ARG A 39 -5.59 -0.23 6.29
CA ARG A 39 -5.49 -0.98 7.56
C ARG A 39 -6.78 -1.75 7.82
N PHE A 40 -7.93 -1.12 7.60
CA PHE A 40 -9.22 -1.77 7.75
C PHE A 40 -9.36 -2.99 6.84
N ALA A 41 -8.99 -2.87 5.56
CA ALA A 41 -9.03 -3.98 4.62
C ALA A 41 -8.11 -5.16 5.03
N ASN A 42 -6.89 -4.87 5.50
CA ASN A 42 -5.98 -5.91 6.01
C ASN A 42 -6.53 -6.61 7.26
N LEU A 43 -7.10 -5.85 8.20
CA LEU A 43 -7.71 -6.42 9.40
C LEU A 43 -8.89 -7.34 9.07
N LEU A 44 -9.72 -6.99 8.08
CA LEU A 44 -10.85 -7.83 7.65
C LEU A 44 -10.43 -9.22 7.16
N VAL A 45 -9.23 -9.36 6.59
CA VAL A 45 -8.68 -10.64 6.13
C VAL A 45 -7.69 -11.26 7.13
N GLY A 46 -7.57 -10.69 8.33
CA GLY A 46 -6.69 -11.20 9.39
C GLY A 46 -5.20 -10.90 9.17
N ASN A 47 -4.86 -9.97 8.30
CA ASN A 47 -3.49 -9.53 8.08
C ASN A 47 -3.07 -8.47 9.12
N PRO A 48 -1.79 -8.45 9.54
CA PRO A 48 -1.26 -7.44 10.46
C PRO A 48 -1.20 -6.03 9.85
#